data_AF-A0A953DSX6-F1
#
_entry.id   AF-A0A953DSX6-F1
#
_cell.length_a   1.000
_cell.length_b   1.000
_cell.length_c   1.000
_cell.angle_alpha   90.00
_cell.angle_beta   90.00
_cell.angle_gamma   90.00
#
_symmetry.space_group_name_H-M   'P 1'
#
loop_
_entity.id
_entity.type
_entity.pdbx_description
1 polymer ?
#
loop_
_entity_poly.entity_id
_entity_poly.type
_entity_poly.pdbx_seq_one_letter_code
_entity_poly.pdbx_strand_id
1 'polypeptide(L)'
;MYRDLSGDRAAEARLDEVGALTPALSAMGFTKAGLVAVGREGAVEQIWHSRDGDAFAEPSWFPGKRPHLSFRTLFRDGTIVETSWPREGVVRFIPFWSRQHAPGTGYFYEARAGMPHELWQRHRERIVAHAAARGTSVMSHNRIEVFLALAERAVRIARIRTRLAQVLGLLALTVAAIPVTVRPDIFPSWCLPLTALVWAAVTWGVFAGMVRSSTPKIEPAERLIERVRPKVGRAPR
;
A
#
# COMPACT_ATOMS: atom_id res chain seq x y z
N MET A 1 -0.92 -12.53 0.73
CA MET A 1 -2.25 -12.50 1.36
C MET A 1 -1.97 -12.54 2.84
N TYR A 2 -2.58 -11.65 3.64
CA TYR A 2 -2.34 -11.63 5.08
C TYR A 2 -3.31 -12.59 5.78
N ARG A 3 -2.85 -13.34 6.78
CA ARG A 3 -3.69 -14.23 7.61
C ARG A 3 -3.33 -14.01 9.08
N ASP A 4 -4.33 -13.88 9.93
CA ASP A 4 -4.11 -13.80 11.38
C ASP A 4 -3.52 -15.12 11.91
N LEU A 5 -2.43 -15.01 12.66
CA LEU A 5 -1.76 -16.10 13.38
C LEU A 5 -1.71 -15.82 14.89
N SER A 6 -2.48 -14.86 15.38
CA SER A 6 -2.54 -14.52 16.81
C SER A 6 -3.03 -15.74 17.60
N GLY A 7 -2.18 -16.25 18.50
CA GLY A 7 -2.44 -17.47 19.29
C GLY A 7 -1.79 -18.74 18.75
N ASP A 8 -1.14 -18.72 17.58
CA ASP A 8 -0.37 -19.85 17.06
C ASP A 8 1.05 -19.88 17.67
N ARG A 9 1.28 -20.81 18.61
CA ARG A 9 2.58 -21.00 19.26
C ARG A 9 3.70 -21.40 18.29
N ALA A 10 3.38 -22.12 17.22
CA ALA A 10 4.35 -22.48 16.20
C ALA A 10 4.68 -21.30 15.29
N ALA A 11 3.77 -20.33 15.13
CA ALA A 11 4.08 -19.06 14.49
C ALA A 11 4.97 -18.16 15.36
N GLU A 12 4.75 -18.15 16.68
CA GLU A 12 5.60 -17.41 17.62
C GLU A 12 7.05 -17.91 17.60
N ALA A 13 7.25 -19.22 17.54
CA ALA A 13 8.59 -19.82 17.46
C ALA A 13 9.33 -19.53 16.14
N ARG A 14 8.63 -19.05 15.09
CA ARG A 14 9.21 -18.72 13.77
C ARG A 14 9.54 -17.23 13.63
N LEU A 15 9.30 -16.42 14.65
CA LEU A 15 9.68 -15.00 14.68
C LEU A 15 11.19 -14.85 14.92
N ASP A 16 12.02 -15.20 13.93
CA ASP A 16 13.46 -14.94 13.99
C ASP A 16 13.80 -13.51 13.51
N GLU A 17 14.83 -12.93 14.13
CA GLU A 17 15.49 -11.61 13.91
C GLU A 17 14.63 -10.32 13.99
N VAL A 18 13.30 -10.38 13.87
CA VAL A 18 12.39 -9.22 14.10
C VAL A 18 12.51 -8.67 15.53
N GLY A 19 12.94 -9.52 16.46
CA GLY A 19 13.22 -9.15 17.85
C GLY A 19 14.17 -7.96 18.02
N ALA A 20 15.03 -7.65 17.03
CA ALA A 20 15.92 -6.50 17.10
C ALA A 20 15.18 -5.14 17.13
N LEU A 21 14.00 -5.04 16.51
CA LEU A 21 13.19 -3.81 16.51
C LEU A 21 12.20 -3.74 17.67
N THR A 22 11.96 -4.86 18.36
CA THR A 22 11.01 -4.95 19.47
C THR A 22 11.34 -3.99 20.63
N PRO A 23 12.59 -3.89 21.14
CA PRO A 23 12.93 -2.93 22.17
C PRO A 23 12.68 -1.48 21.75
N ALA A 24 13.00 -1.14 20.50
CA ALA A 24 12.81 0.21 19.98
C ALA A 24 11.31 0.56 19.87
N LEU A 25 10.48 -0.37 19.40
CA LEU A 25 9.03 -0.19 19.32
C LEU A 25 8.40 -0.04 20.70
N SER A 26 8.77 -0.90 21.65
CA SER A 26 8.33 -0.79 23.04
C SER A 26 8.75 0.54 23.68
N ALA A 27 9.98 1.01 23.44
CA ALA A 27 10.47 2.31 23.93
C ALA A 27 9.70 3.50 23.33
N MET A 28 9.19 3.36 22.10
CA MET A 28 8.30 4.35 21.47
C MET A 28 6.85 4.26 21.96
N GLY A 29 6.52 3.35 22.87
CA GLY A 29 5.17 3.15 23.41
C GLY A 29 4.26 2.31 22.52
N PHE A 30 4.81 1.49 21.63
CA PHE A 30 4.02 0.53 20.87
C PHE A 30 3.81 -0.77 21.66
N THR A 31 2.66 -1.39 21.45
CA THR A 31 2.29 -2.68 22.04
C THR A 31 1.97 -3.70 20.94
N LYS A 32 2.28 -4.98 21.18
CA LYS A 32 2.01 -6.07 20.22
C LYS A 32 0.49 -6.17 19.99
N ALA A 33 0.06 -6.02 18.73
CA ALA A 33 -1.32 -6.19 18.30
C ALA A 33 -1.63 -7.65 17.95
N GLY A 34 -0.68 -8.36 17.33
CA GLY A 34 -0.88 -9.72 16.85
C GLY A 34 0.23 -10.20 15.93
N LEU A 35 0.01 -11.37 15.32
CA LEU A 35 0.90 -11.96 14.32
C LEU A 35 0.16 -12.17 13.01
N VAL A 36 0.86 -11.98 11.90
CA VAL A 36 0.29 -12.20 10.56
C VAL A 36 1.21 -13.03 9.69
N ALA A 37 0.64 -13.95 8.91
CA ALA A 37 1.35 -14.60 7.82
C ALA A 37 1.39 -13.67 6.61
N VAL A 38 2.54 -13.54 5.95
CA VAL A 38 2.75 -12.72 4.77
C VAL A 38 3.23 -13.57 3.60
N GLY A 39 2.63 -13.34 2.43
CA GLY A 39 3.02 -14.01 1.18
C GLY A 39 2.56 -15.48 1.08
N ARG A 40 3.10 -16.20 0.09
CA ARG A 40 2.85 -17.64 -0.13
C ARG A 40 3.78 -18.52 0.69
N GLU A 41 4.94 -17.99 1.06
CA GLU A 41 5.97 -18.69 1.83
C GLU A 41 5.69 -18.67 3.35
N GLY A 42 4.62 -17.99 3.78
CA GLY A 42 4.15 -18.03 5.17
C GLY A 42 5.09 -17.35 6.17
N ALA A 43 5.86 -16.35 5.72
CA ALA A 43 6.66 -15.51 6.59
C ALA A 43 5.77 -14.92 7.70
N VAL A 44 6.22 -14.97 8.95
CA VAL A 44 5.44 -14.47 10.08
C VAL A 44 5.95 -13.07 10.42
N GLU A 45 5.04 -12.10 10.41
CA GLU A 45 5.34 -10.72 10.81
C GLU A 45 4.59 -10.37 12.09
N GLN A 46 5.24 -9.61 12.95
CA GLN A 46 4.62 -9.09 14.16
C GLN A 46 4.02 -7.72 13.88
N ILE A 47 2.76 -7.54 14.23
CA ILE A 47 2.09 -6.24 14.12
C ILE A 47 2.03 -5.60 15.49
N TRP A 48 2.35 -4.32 15.52
CA TRP A 48 2.36 -3.48 16.71
C TRP A 48 1.36 -2.34 16.52
N HIS A 49 0.80 -1.81 17.60
CA HIS A 49 -0.02 -0.61 17.56
C HIS A 49 0.52 0.44 18.54
N SER A 50 0.39 1.71 18.18
CA SER A 50 0.76 2.82 19.06
C SER A 50 -0.15 2.84 20.31
N ARG A 51 0.35 3.41 21.41
CA ARG A 51 -0.40 3.61 22.65
C ARG A 51 -1.79 4.24 22.45
N ASP A 52 -1.87 5.25 21.60
CA ASP A 52 -3.11 6.00 21.35
C ASP A 52 -4.06 5.28 20.37
N GLY A 53 -3.62 4.15 19.80
CA GLY A 53 -4.35 3.42 18.77
C GLY A 53 -4.42 4.17 17.44
N ASP A 54 -3.47 5.06 17.16
CA ASP A 54 -3.50 5.93 15.98
C ASP A 54 -2.64 5.41 14.82
N ALA A 55 -1.75 4.45 15.07
CA ALA A 55 -0.92 3.84 14.05
C ALA A 55 -0.64 2.36 14.32
N PHE A 56 -0.53 1.59 13.26
CA PHE A 56 0.12 0.28 13.26
C PHE A 56 1.59 0.40 12.86
N ALA A 57 2.44 -0.45 13.42
CA ALA A 57 3.82 -0.65 13.00
C ALA A 57 4.04 -2.11 12.58
N GLU A 58 4.66 -2.29 11.42
CA GLU A 58 4.93 -3.56 10.74
C GLU A 58 6.46 -3.65 10.56
N PRO A 59 7.20 -4.17 11.56
CA PRO A 59 8.56 -4.60 11.35
C PRO A 59 8.59 -5.80 10.41
N SER A 60 9.39 -5.70 9.35
CA SER A 60 9.60 -6.75 8.36
C SER A 60 11.08 -7.00 8.21
N TRP A 61 11.47 -8.22 7.89
CA TRP A 61 12.87 -8.58 7.66
C TRP A 61 13.01 -9.26 6.30
N PHE A 62 14.04 -8.88 5.58
CA PHE A 62 14.43 -9.54 4.32
C PHE A 62 15.81 -10.15 4.55
N PRO A 63 16.01 -11.44 4.25
CA PRO A 63 17.32 -12.07 4.38
C PRO A 63 18.41 -11.26 3.69
N GLY A 64 19.49 -10.98 4.44
CA GLY A 64 20.63 -10.18 3.94
C GLY A 64 20.39 -8.67 3.85
N LYS A 65 19.29 -8.15 4.42
CA LYS A 65 19.01 -6.71 4.53
C LYS A 65 18.81 -6.29 5.97
N ARG A 66 18.88 -4.98 6.21
CA ARG A 66 18.55 -4.40 7.52
C ARG A 66 17.08 -4.71 7.86
N PRO A 67 16.71 -4.81 9.15
CA PRO A 67 15.31 -4.92 9.53
C PRO A 67 14.57 -3.66 9.08
N HIS A 68 13.42 -3.81 8.42
CA HIS A 68 12.62 -2.72 7.88
C HIS A 68 11.46 -2.39 8.80
N LEU A 69 11.09 -1.11 8.88
CA LEU A 69 9.92 -0.68 9.63
C LEU A 69 8.95 0.08 8.73
N SER A 70 7.66 -0.24 8.86
CA SER A 70 6.57 0.47 8.20
C SER A 70 5.53 0.91 9.23
N PHE A 71 5.04 2.14 9.11
CA PHE A 71 3.95 2.68 9.92
C PHE A 71 2.73 2.90 9.05
N ARG A 72 1.53 2.65 9.57
CA ARG A 72 0.28 2.79 8.83
C ARG A 72 -0.80 3.39 9.72
N THR A 73 -1.48 4.42 9.23
CA THR A 73 -2.51 5.18 9.95
C THR A 73 -3.76 5.33 9.10
N LEU A 74 -4.92 5.06 9.67
CA LEU A 74 -6.24 5.24 9.05
C LEU A 74 -6.90 6.54 9.49
N PHE A 75 -7.44 7.29 8.54
CA PHE A 75 -8.24 8.49 8.78
C PHE A 75 -9.73 8.23 8.60
N ARG A 76 -10.58 9.07 9.21
CA ARG A 76 -12.06 8.95 9.12
C ARG A 76 -12.60 8.99 7.69
N ASP A 77 -11.98 9.78 6.82
CA ASP A 77 -12.31 9.86 5.40
C ASP A 77 -11.91 8.60 4.60
N GLY A 78 -11.43 7.55 5.28
CA GLY A 78 -11.03 6.29 4.67
C GLY A 78 -9.63 6.34 4.04
N THR A 79 -8.91 7.44 4.23
CA THR A 79 -7.55 7.58 3.70
C THR A 79 -6.54 6.87 4.60
N ILE A 80 -5.49 6.33 3.97
CA ILE A 80 -4.45 5.57 4.67
C ILE A 80 -3.12 6.27 4.44
N VAL A 81 -2.47 6.71 5.52
CA VAL A 81 -1.09 7.19 5.44
C VAL A 81 -0.17 6.06 5.83
N GLU A 82 0.81 5.76 4.99
CA GLU A 82 1.82 4.75 5.24
C GLU A 82 3.21 5.34 5.06
N THR A 83 4.07 5.20 6.06
CA THR A 83 5.49 5.55 5.97
C THR A 83 6.29 4.26 6.03
N SER A 84 7.16 4.02 5.06
CA SER A 84 8.01 2.82 5.08
C SER A 84 9.46 3.14 4.72
N TRP A 85 10.39 2.37 5.28
CA TRP A 85 11.79 2.40 4.85
C TRP A 85 11.94 2.00 3.38
N PRO A 86 12.94 2.58 2.67
CA PRO A 86 13.19 2.22 1.30
C PRO A 86 13.55 0.74 1.23
N ARG A 87 12.89 -0.01 0.34
CA ARG A 87 13.35 -1.36 0.02
C ARG A 87 14.62 -1.25 -0.84
N GLU A 88 15.72 -1.82 -0.37
CA GLU A 88 16.99 -1.84 -1.10
C GLU A 88 16.96 -2.81 -2.31
N GLY A 89 17.86 -2.61 -3.28
CA GLY A 89 18.07 -3.49 -4.44
C GLY A 89 17.10 -3.26 -5.60
N VAL A 90 17.04 -4.21 -6.55
CA VAL A 90 16.22 -4.12 -7.79
C VAL A 90 14.72 -3.94 -7.49
N VAL A 91 14.28 -4.38 -6.30
CA VAL A 91 12.91 -4.24 -5.80
C VAL A 91 12.46 -2.77 -5.71
N ARG A 92 13.41 -1.82 -5.55
CA ARG A 92 13.12 -0.37 -5.57
C ARG A 92 12.56 0.13 -6.90
N PHE A 93 12.87 -0.57 -7.99
CA PHE A 93 12.47 -0.21 -9.35
C PHE A 93 11.19 -0.88 -9.81
N ILE A 94 10.63 -1.81 -9.03
CA ILE A 94 9.42 -2.50 -9.42
C ILE A 94 8.20 -1.60 -9.10
N PRO A 95 7.42 -1.17 -10.10
CA PRO A 95 6.25 -0.28 -9.92
C PRO A 95 5.16 -0.87 -9.00
N PHE A 96 5.15 -2.20 -8.85
CA PHE A 96 4.23 -2.93 -7.98
C PHE A 96 4.56 -2.78 -6.49
N TRP A 97 5.83 -2.50 -6.14
CA TRP A 97 6.32 -2.45 -4.76
C TRP A 97 6.67 -1.04 -4.29
N SER A 98 6.86 -0.11 -5.22
CA SER A 98 6.58 1.30 -4.95
C SER A 98 5.06 1.42 -4.86
N ARG A 99 4.49 1.36 -3.64
CA ARG A 99 3.10 1.73 -3.39
C ARG A 99 2.96 3.21 -3.75
N GLN A 100 2.77 3.48 -5.03
CA GLN A 100 2.81 4.83 -5.60
C GLN A 100 1.69 5.66 -4.98
N HIS A 101 2.10 6.75 -4.33
CA HIS A 101 1.31 7.88 -3.82
C HIS A 101 -0.10 7.92 -4.42
N ALA A 102 -1.11 7.52 -3.64
CA ALA A 102 -2.49 7.75 -4.04
C ALA A 102 -2.97 9.08 -3.47
N PRO A 103 -3.56 9.98 -4.27
CA PRO A 103 -4.57 10.89 -3.76
C PRO A 103 -5.63 10.06 -3.03
N GLY A 104 -5.55 10.04 -1.69
CA GLY A 104 -6.42 9.25 -0.81
C GLY A 104 -5.72 8.11 -0.05
N THR A 105 -4.48 7.74 -0.38
CA THR A 105 -3.65 6.93 0.51
C THR A 105 -2.22 7.45 0.40
N GLY A 106 -1.83 8.30 1.36
CA GLY A 106 -0.52 8.92 1.41
C GLY A 106 0.55 7.88 1.74
N TYR A 107 1.05 7.18 0.74
CA TYR A 107 2.25 6.35 0.88
C TYR A 107 3.47 7.24 0.81
N PHE A 108 4.39 7.12 1.74
CA PHE A 108 5.63 7.88 1.79
C PHE A 108 6.79 6.91 1.99
N TYR A 109 7.69 6.91 1.00
CA TYR A 109 8.93 6.15 1.06
C TYR A 109 10.06 7.06 1.52
N GLU A 110 10.78 6.65 2.56
CA GLU A 110 11.99 7.37 2.94
C GLU A 110 13.09 7.12 1.91
N ALA A 111 13.80 8.18 1.51
CA ALA A 111 14.95 8.05 0.61
C ALA A 111 16.22 7.54 1.33
N ARG A 112 16.27 7.66 2.66
CA ARG A 112 17.40 7.25 3.51
C ARG A 112 16.90 6.47 4.71
N ALA A 113 17.62 5.41 5.08
CA ALA A 113 17.38 4.69 6.33
C ALA A 113 17.75 5.61 7.51
N GLY A 114 16.77 5.95 8.35
CA GLY A 114 16.96 6.65 9.62
C GLY A 114 16.75 5.70 10.79
N MET A 115 16.90 6.18 12.03
CA MET A 115 16.56 5.36 13.21
C MET A 115 15.02 5.18 13.32
N PRO A 116 14.50 4.12 13.98
CA PRO A 116 13.06 3.88 14.10
C PRO A 116 12.26 5.07 14.65
N HIS A 117 12.82 5.81 15.62
CA HIS A 117 12.20 6.99 16.21
C HIS A 117 12.10 8.17 15.24
N GLU A 118 13.09 8.38 14.37
CA GLU A 118 13.05 9.41 13.34
C GLU A 118 11.98 9.10 12.30
N LEU A 119 11.86 7.80 11.92
CA LEU A 119 10.82 7.34 11.01
C LEU A 119 9.43 7.59 11.60
N TRP A 120 9.27 7.30 12.88
CA TRP A 120 8.03 7.53 13.61
C TRP A 120 7.68 9.02 13.67
N GLN A 121 8.66 9.88 14.01
CA GLN A 121 8.45 11.32 14.05
C GLN A 121 7.99 11.87 12.70
N ARG A 122 8.65 11.51 11.59
CA ARG A 122 8.24 11.93 10.24
C ARG A 122 6.86 11.41 9.87
N HIS A 123 6.51 10.19 10.29
CA HIS A 123 5.16 9.67 10.09
C HIS A 123 4.12 10.53 10.84
N ARG A 124 4.39 10.92 12.09
CA ARG A 124 3.50 11.83 12.84
C ARG A 124 3.35 13.19 12.17
N GLU A 125 4.44 13.79 11.72
CA GLU A 125 4.41 15.07 10.98
C GLU A 125 3.51 14.97 9.74
N ARG A 126 3.59 13.86 9.01
CA ARG A 126 2.74 13.61 7.84
C ARG A 126 1.27 13.39 8.19
N ILE A 127 1.00 12.66 9.28
CA ILE A 127 -0.37 12.49 9.77
C ILE A 127 -0.99 13.86 10.04
N VAL A 128 -0.27 14.73 10.75
CA VAL A 128 -0.74 16.09 11.08
C VAL A 128 -0.94 16.93 9.82
N ALA A 129 0.04 16.92 8.90
CA ALA A 129 -0.06 17.66 7.65
C ALA A 129 -1.25 17.18 6.79
N HIS A 130 -1.47 15.86 6.71
CA HIS A 130 -2.59 15.27 5.98
C HIS A 130 -3.93 15.59 6.63
N ALA A 131 -4.02 15.48 7.97
CA ALA A 131 -5.21 15.85 8.73
C ALA A 131 -5.64 17.29 8.43
N ALA A 132 -4.68 18.22 8.50
CA ALA A 132 -4.90 19.64 8.23
C ALA A 132 -5.31 19.90 6.78
N ALA A 133 -4.59 19.32 5.81
CA ALA A 133 -4.86 19.55 4.40
C ALA A 133 -6.22 19.01 3.94
N ARG A 134 -6.74 17.97 4.60
CA ARG A 134 -7.96 17.27 4.21
C ARG A 134 -9.15 17.54 5.13
N GLY A 135 -8.97 18.30 6.21
CA GLY A 135 -10.02 18.55 7.20
C GLY A 135 -10.55 17.25 7.82
N THR A 136 -9.66 16.30 8.08
CA THR A 136 -10.01 14.95 8.57
C THR A 136 -9.26 14.65 9.87
N SER A 137 -9.65 13.60 10.58
CA SER A 137 -8.99 13.16 11.80
C SER A 137 -8.57 11.69 11.71
N VAL A 138 -7.57 11.32 12.50
CA VAL A 138 -7.19 9.91 12.68
C VAL A 138 -8.37 9.15 13.29
N MET A 139 -8.51 7.90 12.88
CA MET A 139 -9.45 6.96 13.46
C MET A 139 -8.70 6.01 14.38
N SER A 140 -9.14 5.90 15.63
CA SER A 140 -8.51 4.97 16.59
C SER A 140 -8.77 3.51 16.18
N HIS A 141 -7.71 2.71 16.25
CA HIS A 141 -7.65 1.33 15.82
C HIS A 141 -6.47 0.61 16.51
N ASN A 142 -6.76 -0.51 17.15
CA ASN A 142 -5.76 -1.31 17.86
C ASN A 142 -5.89 -2.82 17.58
N ARG A 143 -6.80 -3.20 16.68
CA ARG A 143 -7.16 -4.59 16.43
C ARG A 143 -6.48 -5.14 15.18
N ILE A 144 -5.99 -6.37 15.24
CA ILE A 144 -5.28 -7.02 14.14
C ILE A 144 -6.16 -7.16 12.89
N GLU A 145 -7.46 -7.36 13.06
CA GLU A 145 -8.38 -7.53 11.95
C GLU A 145 -8.56 -6.21 11.17
N VAL A 146 -8.46 -5.07 11.85
CA VAL A 146 -8.46 -3.75 11.19
C VAL A 146 -7.17 -3.59 10.39
N PHE A 147 -6.03 -4.00 10.94
CA PHE A 147 -4.77 -4.04 10.20
C PHE A 147 -4.88 -4.90 8.93
N LEU A 148 -5.44 -6.12 9.02
CA LEU A 148 -5.62 -7.01 7.88
C LEU A 148 -6.50 -6.38 6.80
N ALA A 149 -7.61 -5.76 7.19
CA ALA A 149 -8.51 -5.08 6.27
C ALA A 149 -7.83 -3.88 5.59
N LEU A 150 -7.00 -3.12 6.32
CA LEU A 150 -6.20 -2.03 5.77
C LEU A 150 -5.14 -2.54 4.79
N ALA A 151 -4.43 -3.61 5.14
CA ALA A 151 -3.41 -4.21 4.29
C ALA A 151 -4.01 -4.76 2.99
N GLU A 152 -5.17 -5.43 3.06
CA GLU A 152 -5.89 -5.91 1.87
C GLU A 152 -6.32 -4.74 0.98
N ARG A 153 -6.87 -3.68 1.58
CA ARG A 153 -7.28 -2.46 0.85
C ARG A 153 -6.08 -1.80 0.18
N ALA A 154 -4.96 -1.66 0.89
CA ALA A 154 -3.73 -1.11 0.34
C ALA A 154 -3.22 -1.92 -0.86
N VAL A 155 -3.20 -3.26 -0.75
CA VAL A 155 -2.82 -4.16 -1.85
C VAL A 155 -3.79 -4.03 -3.04
N ARG A 156 -5.09 -3.92 -2.80
CA ARG A 156 -6.10 -3.75 -3.85
C ARG A 156 -5.88 -2.45 -4.62
N ILE A 157 -5.66 -1.34 -3.91
CA ILE A 157 -5.35 -0.03 -4.49
C ILE A 157 -4.07 -0.10 -5.32
N ALA A 158 -3.01 -0.72 -4.78
CA ALA A 158 -1.73 -0.88 -5.46
C ALA A 158 -1.86 -1.72 -6.75
N ARG A 159 -2.63 -2.82 -6.72
CA ARG A 159 -2.88 -3.67 -7.90
C ARG A 159 -3.60 -2.94 -9.03
N ILE A 160 -4.66 -2.21 -8.70
CA ILE A 160 -5.43 -1.43 -9.69
C ILE A 160 -4.51 -0.44 -10.40
N ARG A 161 -3.66 0.24 -9.64
CA ARG A 161 -2.71 1.22 -10.19
C ARG A 161 -1.55 0.63 -10.94
N THR A 162 -1.00 -0.50 -10.49
CA THR A 162 0.06 -1.17 -11.25
C THR A 162 -0.44 -1.58 -12.62
N ARG A 163 -1.67 -2.10 -12.71
CA ARG A 163 -2.31 -2.38 -14.00
C ARG A 163 -2.46 -1.12 -14.84
N LEU A 164 -2.91 -0.01 -14.25
CA LEU A 164 -3.00 1.28 -14.95
C LEU A 164 -1.64 1.75 -15.48
N ALA A 165 -0.59 1.68 -14.67
CA ALA A 165 0.77 2.06 -15.05
C ALA A 165 1.34 1.15 -16.14
N GLN A 166 1.10 -0.16 -16.07
CA GLN A 166 1.48 -1.12 -17.12
C GLN A 166 0.77 -0.80 -18.44
N VAL A 167 -0.52 -0.47 -18.39
CA VAL A 167 -1.29 -0.07 -19.57
C VAL A 167 -0.75 1.23 -20.14
N LEU A 168 -0.51 2.25 -19.31
CA LEU A 168 0.10 3.51 -19.76
C LEU A 168 1.50 3.32 -20.36
N GLY A 169 2.31 2.45 -19.76
CA GLY A 169 3.63 2.10 -20.31
C GLY A 169 3.52 1.38 -21.65
N LEU A 170 2.58 0.44 -21.79
CA LEU A 170 2.32 -0.25 -23.05
C LEU A 170 1.84 0.73 -24.13
N LEU A 171 0.94 1.66 -23.77
CA LEU A 171 0.46 2.70 -24.68
C LEU A 171 1.59 3.61 -25.16
N ALA A 172 2.48 4.04 -24.25
CA ALA A 172 3.65 4.84 -24.61
C ALA A 172 4.60 4.09 -25.56
N LEU A 173 4.82 2.79 -25.33
CA LEU A 173 5.62 1.93 -26.21
C LEU A 173 4.98 1.78 -27.59
N THR A 174 3.65 1.61 -27.66
CA THR A 174 2.94 1.52 -28.94
C THR A 174 3.07 2.82 -29.75
N VAL A 175 2.90 3.98 -29.10
CA VAL A 175 3.08 5.29 -29.74
C VAL A 175 4.52 5.47 -30.26
N ALA A 176 5.53 5.00 -29.51
CA ALA A 176 6.93 5.06 -29.92
C ALA A 176 7.30 4.05 -31.04
N ALA A 177 6.57 2.94 -31.18
CA ALA A 177 6.83 1.91 -32.18
C ALA A 177 6.17 2.18 -33.55
N ILE A 178 5.13 3.01 -33.61
CA ILE A 178 4.44 3.38 -34.86
C ILE A 178 5.39 4.03 -35.89
N PRO A 179 6.30 4.97 -35.53
CA PRO A 179 7.23 5.55 -36.49
C PRO A 179 8.30 4.58 -37.00
N VAL A 180 8.59 3.50 -36.26
CA VAL A 180 9.66 2.53 -36.59
C VAL A 180 9.15 1.43 -37.52
N THR A 181 7.85 1.10 -37.47
CA THR A 181 7.25 0.02 -38.26
C THR A 181 6.62 0.50 -39.57
N VAL A 182 6.34 1.80 -39.70
CA VAL A 182 5.82 2.38 -40.94
C VAL A 182 6.97 2.76 -41.86
N ARG A 183 7.26 1.88 -42.82
CA ARG A 183 8.16 2.18 -43.94
C ARG A 183 7.56 3.31 -44.81
N PRO A 184 8.25 4.46 -44.98
CA PRO A 184 7.73 5.61 -45.73
C PRO A 184 7.46 5.31 -47.21
N ASP A 185 8.02 4.21 -47.71
CA ASP A 185 7.91 3.66 -49.06
C ASP A 185 6.62 2.85 -49.31
N ILE A 186 5.87 2.46 -48.26
CA ILE A 186 4.68 1.60 -48.37
C ILE A 186 3.40 2.31 -47.90
N PHE A 187 3.53 3.32 -47.03
CA PHE A 187 2.40 4.03 -46.44
C PHE A 187 2.34 5.49 -46.96
N PRO A 188 1.26 5.88 -47.66
CA PRO A 188 1.06 7.26 -48.04
C PRO A 188 1.05 8.17 -46.80
N SER A 189 1.72 9.31 -46.88
CA SER A 189 1.88 10.26 -45.76
C SER A 189 0.55 10.75 -45.15
N TRP A 190 -0.54 10.69 -45.91
CA TRP A 190 -1.89 11.03 -45.45
C TRP A 190 -2.55 9.94 -44.58
N CYS A 191 -2.05 8.71 -44.56
CA CYS A 191 -2.56 7.63 -43.72
C CYS A 191 -2.06 7.72 -42.26
N LEU A 192 -0.88 8.29 -42.03
CA LEU A 192 -0.24 8.46 -40.72
C LEU A 192 -1.11 9.24 -39.69
N PRO A 193 -1.71 10.39 -40.01
CA PRO A 193 -2.56 11.10 -39.06
C PRO A 193 -3.84 10.31 -38.74
N LEU A 194 -4.37 9.54 -39.69
CA LEU A 194 -5.58 8.74 -39.51
C LEU A 194 -5.31 7.53 -38.61
N THR A 195 -4.20 6.81 -38.81
CA THR A 195 -3.78 5.74 -37.90
C THR A 195 -3.43 6.29 -36.52
N ALA A 196 -2.75 7.44 -36.43
CA ALA A 196 -2.47 8.09 -35.14
C ALA A 196 -3.76 8.48 -34.40
N LEU A 197 -4.77 9.02 -35.09
CA LEU A 197 -6.07 9.36 -34.51
C LEU A 197 -6.85 8.13 -34.04
N VAL A 198 -6.89 7.06 -34.83
CA VAL A 198 -7.55 5.81 -34.44
C VAL A 198 -6.88 5.21 -33.21
N TRP A 199 -5.54 5.18 -33.18
CA TRP A 199 -4.80 4.71 -32.02
C TRP A 199 -4.99 5.62 -30.80
N ALA A 200 -4.99 6.95 -30.97
CA ALA A 200 -5.28 7.88 -29.89
C ALA A 200 -6.70 7.69 -29.33
N ALA A 201 -7.70 7.48 -30.19
CA ALA A 201 -9.08 7.24 -29.80
C ALA A 201 -9.26 5.90 -29.07
N VAL A 202 -8.64 4.82 -29.56
CA VAL A 202 -8.65 3.50 -28.91
C VAL A 202 -7.93 3.57 -27.56
N THR A 203 -6.76 4.21 -27.53
CA THR A 203 -5.97 4.44 -26.32
C THR A 203 -6.76 5.23 -25.28
N TRP A 204 -7.41 6.32 -25.71
CA TRP A 204 -8.23 7.16 -24.86
C TRP A 204 -9.49 6.44 -24.37
N GLY A 205 -10.16 5.66 -25.22
CA GLY A 205 -11.33 4.86 -24.84
C GLY A 205 -11.00 3.80 -23.79
N VAL A 206 -9.90 3.07 -23.97
CA VAL A 206 -9.38 2.10 -22.99
C VAL A 206 -8.98 2.81 -21.69
N PHE A 207 -8.27 3.94 -21.79
CA PHE A 207 -7.88 4.72 -20.63
C PHE A 207 -9.09 5.26 -19.85
N ALA A 208 -10.06 5.88 -20.53
CA ALA A 208 -11.27 6.44 -19.93
C ALA A 208 -12.14 5.35 -19.28
N GLY A 209 -12.32 4.21 -19.94
CA GLY A 209 -13.01 3.04 -19.37
C GLY A 209 -12.30 2.47 -18.14
N MET A 210 -10.97 2.45 -18.16
CA MET A 210 -10.18 2.04 -17.00
C MET A 210 -10.25 3.06 -15.86
N VAL A 211 -10.09 4.35 -16.11
CA VAL A 211 -10.19 5.38 -15.06
C VAL A 211 -11.56 5.35 -14.39
N ARG A 212 -12.64 5.20 -15.17
CA ARG A 212 -14.02 5.09 -14.62
C ARG A 212 -14.23 3.84 -13.75
N SER A 213 -13.56 2.73 -14.08
CA SER A 213 -13.63 1.48 -13.32
C SER A 213 -12.60 1.38 -12.19
N SER A 214 -11.59 2.25 -12.20
CA SER A 214 -10.40 2.20 -11.34
C SER A 214 -10.32 3.29 -10.28
N THR A 215 -11.32 4.18 -10.17
CA THR A 215 -11.50 4.96 -8.94
C THR A 215 -12.17 4.06 -7.91
N PRO A 216 -11.42 3.39 -7.01
CA PRO A 216 -12.06 2.64 -5.94
C PRO A 216 -12.93 3.63 -5.18
N LYS A 217 -14.22 3.31 -5.02
CA LYS A 217 -15.04 4.00 -4.02
C LYS A 217 -14.32 3.81 -2.68
N ILE A 218 -13.68 4.87 -2.21
CA ILE A 218 -13.02 4.91 -0.92
C ILE A 218 -14.15 4.80 0.10
N GLU A 219 -14.36 3.59 0.59
CA GLU A 219 -15.33 3.35 1.66
C GLU A 219 -14.88 4.12 2.91
N PRO A 220 -15.80 4.83 3.60
CA PRO A 220 -15.51 5.49 4.87
C PRO A 220 -14.91 4.52 5.87
N ALA A 221 -13.99 5.00 6.70
CA ALA A 221 -13.28 4.15 7.65
C ALA A 221 -14.23 3.46 8.65
N GLU A 222 -15.32 4.12 9.03
CA GLU A 222 -16.36 3.57 9.90
C GLU A 222 -16.92 2.25 9.37
N ARG A 223 -17.27 2.17 8.08
CA ARG A 223 -17.79 0.94 7.50
C ARG A 223 -16.75 -0.18 7.42
N LEU A 224 -15.48 0.18 7.25
CA LEU A 224 -14.37 -0.78 7.31
C LEU A 224 -14.27 -1.39 8.71
N ILE A 225 -14.31 -0.56 9.76
CA ILE A 225 -14.27 -1.03 11.15
C ILE A 225 -15.53 -1.83 11.50
N GLU A 226 -16.71 -1.38 11.07
CA GLU A 226 -17.97 -2.09 11.30
C GLU A 226 -17.97 -3.49 10.68
N ARG A 227 -17.46 -3.63 9.45
CA ARG A 227 -17.36 -4.94 8.77
C ARG A 227 -16.50 -5.93 9.54
N VAL A 228 -15.49 -5.40 10.22
CA VAL A 228 -14.47 -6.17 10.94
C VAL A 228 -14.84 -6.37 12.40
N ARG A 229 -15.80 -5.60 12.92
CA ARG A 229 -16.29 -5.75 14.30
C ARG A 229 -16.82 -7.18 14.45
N PRO A 230 -16.35 -7.95 15.46
CA PRO A 230 -16.91 -9.25 15.73
C PRO A 230 -18.42 -9.07 15.92
N LYS A 231 -19.22 -9.84 15.18
CA LYS A 231 -20.67 -9.89 15.40
C LYS A 231 -20.85 -10.43 16.80
N VAL A 232 -20.94 -9.54 17.78
CA VAL A 232 -21.32 -9.89 19.15
C VAL A 232 -22.64 -10.63 19.02
N GLY A 233 -22.64 -11.89 19.43
CA GLY A 233 -23.73 -12.81 19.19
C GLY A 233 -25.06 -12.16 19.53
N ARG A 234 -26.00 -12.17 18.57
CA ARG A 234 -27.39 -12.32 18.96
C ARG A 234 -27.43 -13.67 19.68
N ALA A 235 -27.54 -13.64 20.99
CA ALA A 235 -27.90 -14.82 21.74
C ALA A 235 -29.14 -15.43 21.06
N PRO A 236 -29.16 -16.75 20.77
CA PRO A 236 -30.39 -17.39 20.36
C PRO A 236 -31.42 -17.14 21.47
N ARG A 237 -32.56 -16.55 21.09
CA ARG A 237 -33.73 -16.46 21.97
C ARG A 237 -34.37 -17.84 22.09
#